data_AF-A0A2S6TM32-F1
#
_entry.id   AF-A0A2S6TM32-F1
#
_cell.length_a   1.000
_cell.length_b   1.000
_cell.length_c   1.000
_cell.angle_alpha   90.00
_cell.angle_beta   90.00
_cell.angle_gamma   90.00
#
_symmetry.space_group_name_H-M   'P 1'
#
loop_
_entity.id
_entity.type
_entity.pdbx_description
1 polymer ?
#
loop_
_entity_poly.entity_id
_entity_poly.type
_entity_poly.pdbx_seq_one_letter_code
_entity_poly.pdbx_strand_id
1 'polypeptide(L)'
;MQKKIIFLVLGAIAILAASLVYYQSVDTTQIIYRTAKAERGNIIKSVSASGELNSVVTVQVGSEISGQISELFVDYNTRVKAGQVIARIDPESFQARVKQAEADLSVAMALVATRKASVLQAKANEDLKRDYERKLVLRKKGVVSVSDVDKAHANWKEAEARIKIAEAEVLHALAQVEQKMATLNIAKVNFKNTYIRSPVNGVVIGRDVDVGQTVAASLQAPVLFTIAKNLSKMQVETNIDEADIGQIREGQATKFTVDAYPVM
;
A
#
# COMPACT_ATOMS: atom_id res chain seq x y z
N MET A 1 29.09 -80.73 -92.92
CA MET A 1 29.70 -80.00 -91.78
C MET A 1 29.42 -78.49 -91.75
N GLN A 2 28.62 -77.89 -92.65
CA GLN A 2 28.45 -76.42 -92.71
C GLN A 2 27.22 -75.84 -91.97
N LYS A 3 26.24 -76.65 -91.51
CA LYS A 3 25.04 -76.15 -90.81
C LYS A 3 25.23 -75.84 -89.32
N LYS A 4 26.28 -76.39 -88.67
CA LYS A 4 26.55 -76.18 -87.23
C LYS A 4 27.25 -74.84 -86.91
N ILE A 5 28.01 -74.30 -87.86
CA ILE A 5 28.74 -73.02 -87.71
C ILE A 5 27.77 -71.82 -87.74
N ILE A 6 26.73 -71.90 -88.57
CA ILE A 6 25.70 -70.84 -88.69
C ILE A 6 24.91 -70.67 -87.39
N PHE A 7 24.58 -71.77 -86.70
CA PHE A 7 23.89 -71.70 -85.40
C PHE A 7 24.77 -71.14 -84.28
N LEU A 8 26.09 -71.36 -84.32
CA LEU A 8 27.03 -70.82 -83.36
C LEU A 8 27.23 -69.30 -83.52
N VAL A 9 27.24 -68.82 -84.77
CA VAL A 9 27.33 -67.39 -85.07
C VAL A 9 26.01 -66.67 -84.73
N LEU A 10 24.85 -67.28 -85.02
CA LEU A 10 23.56 -66.74 -84.61
C LEU A 10 23.40 -66.69 -83.08
N GLY A 11 23.90 -67.71 -82.37
CA GLY A 11 23.93 -67.72 -80.90
C GLY A 11 24.81 -66.61 -80.33
N ALA A 12 26.00 -66.37 -80.91
CA ALA A 12 26.89 -65.30 -80.48
C ALA A 12 26.30 -63.90 -80.76
N ILE A 13 25.61 -63.72 -81.89
CA ILE A 13 24.91 -62.47 -82.22
C ILE A 13 23.71 -62.25 -81.29
N ALA A 14 22.97 -63.30 -80.93
CA ALA A 14 21.87 -63.20 -79.97
C ALA A 14 22.36 -62.84 -78.56
N ILE A 15 23.50 -63.38 -78.13
CA ILE A 15 24.10 -63.07 -76.83
C ILE A 15 24.67 -61.64 -76.81
N LEU A 16 25.29 -61.19 -77.90
CA LEU A 16 25.75 -59.80 -78.04
C LEU A 16 24.60 -58.80 -78.11
N ALA A 17 23.51 -59.14 -78.82
CA ALA A 17 22.30 -58.33 -78.85
C ALA A 17 21.64 -58.27 -77.46
N ALA A 18 21.55 -59.40 -76.76
CA ALA A 18 21.02 -59.46 -75.40
C ALA A 18 21.89 -58.68 -74.40
N SER A 19 23.23 -58.74 -74.51
CA SER A 19 24.12 -57.98 -73.62
C SER A 19 24.06 -56.48 -73.89
N LEU A 20 23.89 -56.08 -75.16
CA LEU A 20 23.79 -54.67 -75.56
C LEU A 20 22.45 -54.06 -75.11
N VAL A 21 21.36 -54.82 -75.17
CA VAL A 21 20.04 -54.43 -74.63
C VAL A 21 20.06 -54.36 -73.11
N TYR A 22 20.76 -55.28 -72.43
CA TYR A 22 20.89 -55.25 -70.96
C TYR A 22 21.71 -54.05 -70.47
N TYR A 23 22.79 -53.68 -71.17
CA TYR A 23 23.57 -52.48 -70.84
C TYR A 23 22.82 -51.17 -71.11
N GLN A 24 21.90 -51.14 -72.09
CA GLN A 24 21.03 -49.99 -72.34
C GLN A 24 19.84 -49.90 -71.36
N SER A 25 19.54 -50.98 -70.63
CA SER A 25 18.42 -51.04 -69.67
C SER A 25 18.85 -50.81 -68.22
N VAL A 26 20.10 -50.40 -67.98
CA VAL A 26 20.52 -49.86 -66.68
C VAL A 26 19.98 -48.44 -66.58
N ASP A 27 18.70 -48.33 -66.23
CA ASP A 27 18.05 -47.08 -65.88
C ASP A 27 18.84 -46.46 -64.72
N THR A 28 19.66 -45.47 -65.08
CA THR A 28 20.31 -44.60 -64.11
C THR A 28 19.20 -43.73 -63.54
N THR A 29 18.62 -44.15 -62.41
CA THR A 29 17.62 -43.40 -61.65
C THR A 29 18.16 -41.99 -61.42
N GLN A 30 17.76 -41.04 -62.27
CA GLN A 30 18.17 -39.65 -62.14
C GLN A 30 17.54 -39.12 -60.85
N ILE A 31 18.37 -38.93 -59.84
CA ILE A 31 17.96 -38.35 -58.57
C ILE A 31 17.52 -36.90 -58.88
N ILE A 32 16.20 -36.67 -58.89
CA ILE A 32 15.64 -35.34 -59.17
C ILE A 32 15.78 -34.50 -57.90
N TYR A 33 16.74 -33.59 -57.90
CA TYR A 33 16.92 -32.62 -56.81
C TYR A 33 15.96 -31.44 -57.00
N ARG A 34 15.16 -31.15 -55.97
CA ARG A 34 14.45 -29.87 -55.88
C ARG A 34 15.45 -28.79 -55.48
N THR A 35 15.83 -27.96 -56.44
CA THR A 35 16.70 -26.79 -56.19
C THR A 35 15.86 -25.52 -56.15
N ALA A 36 16.32 -24.54 -55.36
CA ALA A 36 15.78 -23.20 -55.31
C ALA A 36 16.93 -22.20 -55.50
N LYS A 37 16.65 -21.06 -56.14
CA LYS A 37 17.64 -20.00 -56.31
C LYS A 37 17.95 -19.39 -54.95
N ALA A 38 19.23 -19.38 -54.56
CA ALA A 38 19.64 -18.75 -53.31
C ALA A 38 19.52 -17.23 -53.43
N GLU A 39 18.72 -16.64 -52.56
CA GLU A 39 18.54 -15.18 -52.48
C GLU A 39 19.12 -14.68 -51.16
N ARG A 40 19.73 -13.48 -51.20
CA ARG A 40 20.20 -12.80 -50.00
C ARG A 40 19.09 -11.87 -49.51
N GLY A 41 18.60 -12.14 -48.31
CA GLY A 41 17.61 -11.32 -47.62
C GLY A 41 17.85 -11.32 -46.13
N ASN A 42 17.12 -10.47 -45.41
CA ASN A 42 17.17 -10.43 -43.95
C ASN A 42 16.37 -11.61 -43.38
N ILE A 43 16.99 -12.40 -42.50
CA ILE A 43 16.31 -13.42 -41.70
C ILE A 43 16.07 -12.83 -40.32
N ILE A 44 14.81 -12.73 -39.93
CA ILE A 44 14.42 -12.34 -38.58
C ILE A 44 14.08 -13.58 -37.77
N LYS A 45 14.68 -13.72 -36.59
CA LYS A 45 14.32 -14.75 -35.61
C LYS A 45 13.38 -14.11 -34.59
N SER A 46 12.12 -14.53 -34.58
CA SER A 46 11.11 -14.04 -33.64
C SER A 46 10.97 -15.01 -32.46
N VAL A 47 10.93 -14.46 -31.25
CA VAL A 47 10.51 -15.17 -30.04
C VAL A 47 9.08 -14.70 -29.74
N SER A 48 8.15 -15.64 -29.57
CA SER A 48 6.77 -15.34 -29.21
C SER A 48 6.55 -15.63 -27.74
N ALA A 49 6.00 -14.66 -27.01
CA ALA A 49 5.65 -14.80 -25.60
C ALA A 49 4.25 -14.23 -25.37
N SER A 50 3.53 -14.80 -24.40
CA SER A 50 2.25 -14.26 -23.92
C SER A 50 2.48 -13.43 -22.64
N GLY A 51 1.63 -12.43 -22.43
CA GLY A 51 1.80 -11.50 -21.32
C GLY A 51 0.54 -10.74 -20.97
N GLU A 52 0.60 -10.06 -19.84
CA GLU A 52 -0.48 -9.23 -19.32
C GLU A 52 -0.21 -7.76 -19.60
N LEU A 53 -1.29 -7.00 -19.87
CA LEU A 53 -1.22 -5.56 -20.10
C LEU A 53 -1.48 -4.82 -18.78
N ASN A 54 -0.44 -4.24 -18.20
CA ASN A 54 -0.48 -3.57 -16.91
C ASN A 54 -0.26 -2.06 -17.03
N SER A 55 -0.80 -1.30 -16.07
CA SER A 55 -0.50 0.14 -15.93
C SER A 55 0.89 0.31 -15.32
N VAL A 56 1.66 1.28 -15.82
CA VAL A 56 3.03 1.56 -15.33
C VAL A 56 3.06 1.89 -13.83
N VAL A 57 2.00 2.51 -13.31
CA VAL A 57 1.88 2.81 -11.87
C VAL A 57 0.48 2.42 -11.40
N THR A 58 0.41 1.46 -10.49
CA THR A 58 -0.80 1.05 -9.77
C THR A 58 -0.59 1.28 -8.27
N VAL A 59 -1.67 1.65 -7.58
CA VAL A 59 -1.68 1.83 -6.12
C VAL A 59 -2.83 1.02 -5.55
N GLN A 60 -2.51 0.17 -4.58
CA GLN A 60 -3.47 -0.61 -3.84
C GLN A 60 -3.92 0.19 -2.62
N VAL A 61 -5.23 0.32 -2.45
CA VAL A 61 -5.86 1.04 -1.34
C VAL A 61 -6.51 0.02 -0.41
N GLY A 62 -6.02 -0.04 0.82
CA GLY A 62 -6.57 -0.90 1.87
C GLY A 62 -7.32 -0.13 2.95
N SER A 63 -7.78 -0.86 3.98
CA SER A 63 -8.27 -0.25 5.23
C SER A 63 -7.24 -0.38 6.35
N GLU A 64 -7.06 0.69 7.11
CA GLU A 64 -6.28 0.71 8.35
C GLU A 64 -7.09 0.24 9.57
N ILE A 65 -8.41 0.22 9.46
CA ILE A 65 -9.32 -0.13 10.56
C ILE A 65 -10.26 -1.27 10.19
N SER A 66 -10.64 -2.07 11.19
CA SER A 66 -11.62 -3.13 11.01
C SER A 66 -13.03 -2.59 11.14
N GLY A 67 -13.95 -3.11 10.32
CA GLY A 67 -15.37 -2.75 10.37
C GLY A 67 -16.11 -3.28 9.15
N GLN A 68 -17.42 -3.04 9.11
CA GLN A 68 -18.25 -3.42 7.96
C GLN A 68 -18.30 -2.27 6.96
N ILE A 69 -18.26 -2.57 5.66
CA ILE A 69 -18.45 -1.57 4.61
C ILE A 69 -19.93 -1.19 4.56
N SER A 70 -20.22 0.08 4.81
CA SER A 70 -21.58 0.62 4.83
C SER A 70 -21.97 1.23 3.49
N GLU A 71 -21.05 1.95 2.83
CA GLU A 71 -21.31 2.66 1.57
C GLU A 71 -20.13 2.52 0.61
N LEU A 72 -20.43 2.43 -0.68
CA LEU A 72 -19.45 2.37 -1.76
C LEU A 72 -19.80 3.45 -2.80
N PHE A 73 -18.84 4.33 -3.11
CA PHE A 73 -19.08 5.52 -3.92
C PHE A 73 -18.52 5.43 -5.34
N VAL A 74 -17.66 4.44 -5.60
CA VAL A 74 -16.97 4.28 -6.88
C VAL A 74 -16.95 2.81 -7.27
N ASP A 75 -17.03 2.54 -8.56
CA ASP A 75 -16.95 1.19 -9.10
C ASP A 75 -15.83 1.07 -10.13
N TYR A 76 -15.66 -0.12 -10.69
CA TYR A 76 -14.74 -0.40 -11.79
C TYR A 76 -14.85 0.63 -12.91
N ASN A 77 -13.69 0.99 -13.49
CA ASN A 77 -13.56 1.98 -14.58
C ASN A 77 -13.99 3.42 -14.21
N THR A 78 -14.27 3.70 -12.93
CA THR A 78 -14.58 5.05 -12.46
C THR A 78 -13.30 5.86 -12.27
N ARG A 79 -13.30 7.11 -12.73
CA ARG A 79 -12.21 8.07 -12.49
C ARG A 79 -12.31 8.66 -11.10
N VAL A 80 -11.21 8.64 -10.37
CA VAL A 80 -11.11 9.17 -9.01
C VAL A 80 -10.00 10.19 -8.89
N LYS A 81 -10.22 11.18 -8.02
CA LYS A 81 -9.22 12.19 -7.66
C LYS A 81 -8.54 11.82 -6.34
N ALA A 82 -7.32 12.30 -6.13
CA ALA A 82 -6.62 12.18 -4.86
C ALA A 82 -7.45 12.85 -3.75
N GLY A 83 -7.61 12.15 -2.63
CA GLY A 83 -8.43 12.55 -1.48
C GLY A 83 -9.93 12.28 -1.62
N GLN A 84 -10.41 11.85 -2.79
CA GLN A 84 -11.82 11.50 -2.99
C GLN A 84 -12.20 10.26 -2.17
N VAL A 85 -13.36 10.32 -1.50
CA VAL A 85 -13.91 9.19 -0.75
C VAL A 85 -14.40 8.15 -1.74
N ILE A 86 -13.92 6.91 -1.59
CA ILE A 86 -14.24 5.78 -2.49
C ILE A 86 -15.13 4.74 -1.80
N ALA A 87 -14.98 4.57 -0.49
CA ALA A 87 -15.83 3.71 0.33
C ALA A 87 -15.90 4.24 1.77
N ARG A 88 -16.87 3.76 2.52
CA ARG A 88 -17.09 4.10 3.91
C ARG A 88 -17.35 2.86 4.76
N ILE A 89 -16.61 2.76 5.85
CA ILE A 89 -16.84 1.78 6.91
C ILE A 89 -17.90 2.35 7.87
N ASP A 90 -18.72 1.47 8.45
CA ASP A 90 -19.73 1.84 9.44
C ASP A 90 -19.12 2.73 10.54
N PRO A 91 -19.56 4.00 10.62
CA PRO A 91 -18.97 4.98 11.52
C PRO A 91 -19.55 4.91 12.94
N GLU A 92 -20.64 4.19 13.20
CA GLU A 92 -21.44 4.34 14.42
C GLU A 92 -20.61 4.10 15.68
N SER A 93 -19.88 2.97 15.72
CA SER A 93 -19.02 2.61 16.85
C SER A 93 -17.84 3.58 17.05
N PHE A 94 -17.35 4.20 15.98
CA PHE A 94 -16.25 5.15 16.02
C PHE A 94 -16.74 6.54 16.46
N GLN A 95 -17.91 6.96 16.01
CA GLN A 95 -18.54 8.19 16.43
C GLN A 95 -18.91 8.15 17.92
N ALA A 96 -19.44 7.02 18.39
CA ALA A 96 -19.69 6.81 19.82
C ALA A 96 -18.41 6.93 20.65
N ARG A 97 -17.29 6.37 20.18
CA ARG A 97 -15.97 6.49 20.82
C ARG A 97 -15.44 7.93 20.84
N VAL A 98 -15.63 8.69 19.77
CA VAL A 98 -15.29 10.13 19.77
C VAL A 98 -16.11 10.88 20.81
N LYS A 99 -17.44 10.68 20.84
CA LYS A 99 -18.32 11.31 21.84
C LYS A 99 -17.92 10.96 23.28
N GLN A 100 -17.58 9.69 23.54
CA GLN A 100 -17.10 9.25 24.85
C GLN A 100 -15.79 9.96 25.23
N ALA A 101 -14.82 10.04 24.33
CA ALA A 101 -13.55 10.72 24.59
C ALA A 101 -13.72 12.24 24.78
N GLU A 102 -14.69 12.87 24.10
CA GLU A 102 -15.05 14.28 24.32
C GLU A 102 -15.66 14.49 25.71
N ALA A 103 -16.54 13.58 26.15
CA ALA A 103 -17.08 13.61 27.51
C ALA A 103 -15.98 13.44 28.56
N ASP A 104 -15.08 12.47 28.40
CA ASP A 104 -13.94 12.27 29.31
C ASP A 104 -13.03 13.50 29.39
N LEU A 105 -12.79 14.18 28.27
CA LEU A 105 -12.02 15.43 28.24
C LEU A 105 -12.75 16.54 29.01
N SER A 106 -14.07 16.65 28.86
CA SER A 106 -14.88 17.64 29.59
C SER A 106 -14.81 17.43 31.11
N VAL A 107 -14.82 16.17 31.56
CA VAL A 107 -14.66 15.81 32.98
C VAL A 107 -13.27 16.19 33.48
N ALA A 108 -12.21 15.94 32.70
CA ALA A 108 -10.85 16.33 33.06
C ALA A 108 -10.69 17.86 33.13
N MET A 109 -11.32 18.61 32.21
CA MET A 109 -11.33 20.07 32.25
C MET A 109 -12.07 20.60 33.47
N ALA A 110 -13.20 20.00 33.84
CA ALA A 110 -13.92 20.34 35.06
C ALA A 110 -13.06 20.09 36.31
N LEU A 111 -12.27 19.01 36.33
CA LEU A 111 -11.32 18.74 37.41
C LEU A 111 -10.24 19.82 37.52
N VAL A 112 -9.70 20.33 36.40
CA VAL A 112 -8.76 21.47 36.45
C VAL A 112 -9.42 22.69 37.08
N ALA A 113 -10.68 22.97 36.75
CA ALA A 113 -11.41 24.10 37.32
C ALA A 113 -11.57 23.97 38.85
N THR A 114 -11.91 22.77 39.36
CA THR A 114 -12.02 22.54 40.80
C THR A 114 -10.66 22.63 41.52
N ARG A 115 -9.57 22.13 40.91
CA ARG A 115 -8.22 22.30 41.47
C ARG A 115 -7.75 23.75 41.49
N LYS A 116 -8.07 24.54 40.45
CA LYS A 116 -7.80 25.98 40.44
C LYS A 116 -8.57 26.71 41.55
N ALA A 117 -9.83 26.33 41.79
CA ALA A 117 -10.60 26.87 42.92
C ALA A 117 -9.95 26.52 44.28
N SER A 118 -9.42 25.30 44.43
CA SER A 118 -8.65 24.90 45.62
C SER A 118 -7.40 25.76 45.83
N VAL A 119 -6.67 26.10 44.76
CA VAL A 119 -5.54 27.05 44.83
C VAL A 119 -5.99 28.42 45.32
N LEU A 120 -7.12 28.94 44.81
CA LEU A 120 -7.66 30.23 45.26
C LEU A 120 -8.03 30.19 46.75
N GLN A 121 -8.64 29.08 47.21
CA GLN A 121 -8.93 28.87 48.63
C GLN A 121 -7.65 28.79 49.48
N ALA A 122 -6.61 28.12 49.01
CA ALA A 122 -5.33 28.06 49.70
C ALA A 122 -4.64 29.43 49.76
N LYS A 123 -4.75 30.24 48.70
CA LYS A 123 -4.24 31.61 48.63
C LYS A 123 -5.01 32.59 49.51
N ALA A 124 -6.30 32.33 49.78
CA ALA A 124 -7.05 33.16 50.74
C ALA A 124 -6.41 33.18 52.14
N ASN A 125 -5.62 32.16 52.50
CA ASN A 125 -4.88 32.12 53.77
C ASN A 125 -3.58 32.96 53.77
N GLU A 126 -3.33 33.78 52.75
CA GLU A 126 -2.19 34.71 52.66
C GLU A 126 -2.18 35.77 53.79
N ASP A 127 -3.28 35.92 54.52
CA ASP A 127 -3.36 36.67 55.78
C ASP A 127 -2.30 36.26 56.81
N LEU A 128 -1.88 34.99 56.80
CA LEU A 128 -0.83 34.48 57.69
C LEU A 128 0.54 35.09 57.38
N LYS A 129 0.82 35.42 56.11
CA LYS A 129 2.04 36.13 55.73
C LYS A 129 2.04 37.54 56.28
N ARG A 130 0.91 38.24 56.12
CA ARG A 130 0.73 39.60 56.66
C ARG A 130 0.83 39.63 58.18
N ASP A 131 0.30 38.62 58.87
CA ASP A 131 0.41 38.50 60.33
C ASP A 131 1.88 38.27 60.78
N TYR A 132 2.61 37.39 60.09
CA TYR A 132 4.05 37.20 60.33
C TYR A 132 4.85 38.49 60.13
N GLU A 133 4.66 39.18 59.00
CA GLU A 133 5.34 40.45 58.71
C GLU A 133 5.02 41.51 59.78
N ARG A 134 3.76 41.62 60.21
CA ARG A 134 3.34 42.54 61.26
C ARG A 134 4.00 42.21 62.60
N LYS A 135 4.00 40.94 63.00
CA LYS A 135 4.63 40.47 64.25
C LYS A 135 6.15 40.65 64.22
N LEU A 136 6.78 40.53 63.06
CA LEU A 136 8.21 40.80 62.89
C LEU A 136 8.54 42.28 63.15
N VAL A 137 7.72 43.22 62.65
CA VAL A 137 7.89 44.66 62.94
C VAL A 137 7.65 44.97 64.41
N LEU A 138 6.60 44.42 65.00
CA LEU A 138 6.28 44.61 66.42
C LEU A 138 7.36 44.01 67.33
N ARG A 139 8.00 42.91 66.92
CA ARG A 139 9.16 42.33 67.60
C ARG A 139 10.36 43.28 67.60
N LYS A 140 10.66 43.94 66.49
CA LYS A 140 11.73 44.97 66.43
C LYS A 140 11.47 46.13 67.40
N LYS A 141 10.19 46.38 67.72
CA LYS A 141 9.75 47.39 68.70
C LYS A 141 9.66 46.85 70.14
N GLY A 142 10.00 45.57 70.38
CA GLY A 142 9.98 44.95 71.71
C GLY A 142 8.61 44.53 72.24
N VAL A 143 7.56 44.54 71.40
CA VAL A 143 6.15 44.40 71.84
C VAL A 143 5.65 42.94 71.90
N VAL A 144 6.34 41.98 71.27
CA VAL A 144 5.88 40.57 71.14
C VAL A 144 6.97 39.60 71.57
N SER A 145 6.65 38.36 72.00
CA SER A 145 7.61 37.33 72.46
C SER A 145 8.22 36.51 71.30
N VAL A 146 9.43 35.94 71.45
CA VAL A 146 10.15 35.26 70.32
C VAL A 146 9.32 34.09 69.83
N SER A 147 8.74 33.34 70.76
CA SER A 147 7.82 32.24 70.51
C SER A 147 6.64 32.64 69.61
N ASP A 148 6.09 33.85 69.74
CA ASP A 148 4.95 34.28 68.92
C ASP A 148 5.33 34.55 67.46
N VAL A 149 6.56 35.03 67.22
CA VAL A 149 7.08 35.23 65.86
C VAL A 149 7.40 33.88 65.23
N ASP A 150 7.98 32.95 65.98
CA ASP A 150 8.30 31.60 65.49
C ASP A 150 7.02 30.81 65.14
N LYS A 151 5.97 30.93 65.96
CA LYS A 151 4.65 30.36 65.67
C LYS A 151 4.04 30.96 64.40
N ALA A 152 4.09 32.28 64.24
CA ALA A 152 3.59 32.94 63.03
C ALA A 152 4.38 32.53 61.77
N HIS A 153 5.70 32.36 61.89
CA HIS A 153 6.56 31.88 60.81
C HIS A 153 6.23 30.44 60.41
N ALA A 154 6.03 29.56 61.40
CA ALA A 154 5.64 28.17 61.16
C ALA A 154 4.28 28.09 60.43
N ASN A 155 3.29 28.87 60.88
CA ASN A 155 1.97 28.93 60.26
C ASN A 155 2.02 29.47 58.82
N TRP A 156 2.84 30.50 58.57
CA TRP A 156 3.03 31.03 57.21
C TRP A 156 3.68 29.99 56.29
N LYS A 157 4.75 29.32 56.75
CA LYS A 157 5.41 28.25 55.98
C LYS A 157 4.47 27.09 55.66
N GLU A 158 3.60 26.71 56.60
CA GLU A 158 2.59 25.67 56.37
C GLU A 158 1.59 26.09 55.29
N ALA A 159 1.13 27.35 55.33
CA ALA A 159 0.24 27.90 54.31
C ALA A 159 0.92 27.99 52.93
N GLU A 160 2.20 28.38 52.87
CA GLU A 160 2.99 28.39 51.63
C GLU A 160 3.14 26.98 51.06
N ALA A 161 3.43 25.98 51.89
CA ALA A 161 3.50 24.58 51.48
C ALA A 161 2.15 24.08 50.93
N ARG A 162 1.03 24.47 51.56
CA ARG A 162 -0.32 24.14 51.05
C ARG A 162 -0.59 24.74 49.68
N ILE A 163 -0.19 25.99 49.42
CA ILE A 163 -0.31 26.61 48.08
C ILE A 163 0.49 25.81 47.05
N LYS A 164 1.75 25.46 47.36
CA LYS A 164 2.60 24.67 46.47
C LYS A 164 2.01 23.29 46.15
N ILE A 165 1.43 22.61 47.14
CA ILE A 165 0.72 21.33 46.93
C ILE A 165 -0.47 21.54 46.00
N ALA A 166 -1.31 22.55 46.26
CA ALA A 166 -2.48 22.82 45.43
C ALA A 166 -2.09 23.20 43.98
N GLU A 167 -1.01 23.96 43.78
CA GLU A 167 -0.48 24.27 42.46
C GLU A 167 0.05 23.03 41.74
N ALA A 168 0.73 22.13 42.45
CA ALA A 168 1.14 20.83 41.91
C ALA A 168 -0.05 19.95 41.51
N GLU A 169 -1.15 19.98 42.27
CA GLU A 169 -2.40 19.29 41.89
C GLU A 169 -3.03 19.86 40.61
N VAL A 170 -2.97 21.18 40.40
CA VAL A 170 -3.42 21.79 39.13
C VAL A 170 -2.55 21.30 37.97
N LEU A 171 -1.23 21.25 38.15
CA LEU A 171 -0.32 20.74 37.13
C LEU A 171 -0.63 19.28 36.79
N HIS A 172 -0.87 18.45 37.80
CA HIS A 172 -1.30 17.06 37.61
C HIS A 172 -2.62 16.97 36.83
N ALA A 173 -3.62 17.78 37.19
CA ALA A 173 -4.90 17.81 36.47
C ALA A 173 -4.75 18.29 35.01
N LEU A 174 -3.84 19.23 34.74
CA LEU A 174 -3.52 19.67 33.38
C LEU A 174 -2.88 18.55 32.56
N ALA A 175 -1.95 17.79 33.15
CA ALA A 175 -1.36 16.61 32.49
C ALA A 175 -2.43 15.55 32.17
N GLN A 176 -3.42 15.37 33.04
CA GLN A 176 -4.56 14.50 32.74
C GLN A 176 -5.43 15.02 31.58
N VAL A 177 -5.64 16.34 31.48
CA VAL A 177 -6.32 16.94 30.33
C VAL A 177 -5.56 16.65 29.03
N GLU A 178 -4.24 16.81 29.03
CA GLU A 178 -3.41 16.51 27.86
C GLU A 178 -3.51 15.04 27.45
N GLN A 179 -3.47 14.12 28.41
CA GLN A 179 -3.66 12.68 28.17
C GLN A 179 -5.04 12.38 27.56
N LYS A 180 -6.11 13.03 28.04
CA LYS A 180 -7.46 12.86 27.49
C LYS A 180 -7.62 13.50 26.11
N MET A 181 -6.96 14.64 25.86
CA MET A 181 -6.90 15.24 24.52
C MET A 181 -6.21 14.31 23.52
N ALA A 182 -5.10 13.67 23.90
CA ALA A 182 -4.41 12.69 23.06
C ALA A 182 -5.33 11.50 22.73
N THR A 183 -6.06 11.00 23.73
CA THR A 183 -7.05 9.91 23.54
C THR A 183 -8.17 10.33 22.57
N LEU A 184 -8.68 11.55 22.70
CA LEU A 184 -9.67 12.11 21.79
C LEU A 184 -9.13 12.23 20.35
N ASN A 185 -7.88 12.67 20.19
CA ASN A 185 -7.25 12.76 18.88
C ASN A 185 -7.14 11.39 18.21
N ILE A 186 -6.75 10.34 18.94
CA ILE A 186 -6.71 8.97 18.42
C ILE A 186 -8.11 8.53 17.98
N ALA A 187 -9.13 8.76 18.80
CA ALA A 187 -10.52 8.43 18.43
C ALA A 187 -10.97 9.19 17.16
N LYS A 188 -10.60 10.47 17.02
CA LYS A 188 -10.90 11.29 15.84
C LYS A 188 -10.17 10.81 14.59
N VAL A 189 -8.91 10.37 14.70
CA VAL A 189 -8.16 9.79 13.59
C VAL A 189 -8.81 8.48 13.14
N ASN A 190 -9.14 7.60 14.07
CA ASN A 190 -9.84 6.35 13.75
C ASN A 190 -11.20 6.61 13.07
N PHE A 191 -11.95 7.61 13.54
CA PHE A 191 -13.18 8.04 12.87
C PHE A 191 -12.92 8.58 11.46
N LYS A 192 -11.86 9.36 11.23
CA LYS A 192 -11.49 9.82 9.87
C LYS A 192 -11.12 8.66 8.95
N ASN A 193 -10.44 7.66 9.49
CA ASN A 193 -10.04 6.45 8.77
C ASN A 193 -11.24 5.54 8.38
N THR A 194 -12.46 5.81 8.89
CA THR A 194 -13.68 5.18 8.37
C THR A 194 -13.98 5.57 6.93
N TYR A 195 -13.50 6.74 6.48
CA TYR A 195 -13.59 7.18 5.10
C TYR A 195 -12.36 6.73 4.34
N ILE A 196 -12.52 5.72 3.49
CA ILE A 196 -11.45 5.23 2.63
C ILE A 196 -11.33 6.21 1.46
N ARG A 197 -10.13 6.77 1.25
CA ARG A 197 -9.86 7.79 0.24
C ARG A 197 -8.83 7.31 -0.76
N SER A 198 -8.93 7.78 -1.99
CA SER A 198 -7.88 7.52 -2.99
C SER A 198 -6.62 8.33 -2.68
N PRO A 199 -5.42 7.72 -2.62
CA PRO A 199 -4.16 8.44 -2.46
C PRO A 199 -3.69 9.16 -3.74
N VAL A 200 -4.19 8.75 -4.91
CA VAL A 200 -3.76 9.25 -6.21
C VAL A 200 -4.93 9.61 -7.12
N ASN A 201 -4.69 10.46 -8.11
CA ASN A 201 -5.62 10.62 -9.23
C ASN A 201 -5.45 9.42 -10.17
N GLY A 202 -6.54 8.80 -10.60
CA GLY A 202 -6.47 7.61 -11.44
C GLY A 202 -7.82 7.01 -11.80
N VAL A 203 -7.80 5.79 -12.31
CA VAL A 203 -8.98 4.99 -12.64
C VAL A 203 -8.97 3.74 -11.79
N VAL A 204 -10.12 3.39 -11.21
CA VAL A 204 -10.29 2.15 -10.44
C VAL A 204 -10.27 0.98 -11.43
N ILE A 205 -9.30 0.08 -11.28
CA ILE A 205 -9.15 -1.14 -12.10
C ILE A 205 -9.58 -2.40 -11.34
N GLY A 206 -9.52 -2.37 -10.01
CA GLY A 206 -9.86 -3.48 -9.11
C GLY A 206 -10.74 -3.02 -7.95
N ARG A 207 -11.76 -3.81 -7.59
CA ARG A 207 -12.60 -3.63 -6.39
C ARG A 207 -12.89 -4.99 -5.77
N ASP A 208 -12.23 -5.26 -4.65
CA ASP A 208 -12.24 -6.58 -3.99
C ASP A 208 -13.19 -6.63 -2.78
N VAL A 209 -14.15 -5.71 -2.71
CA VAL A 209 -15.09 -5.61 -1.58
C VAL A 209 -16.49 -5.16 -1.95
N ASP A 210 -17.48 -5.72 -1.24
CA ASP A 210 -18.89 -5.38 -1.38
C ASP A 210 -19.48 -4.70 -0.13
N VAL A 211 -20.60 -4.00 -0.33
CA VAL A 211 -21.37 -3.40 0.77
C VAL A 211 -21.89 -4.52 1.68
N GLY A 212 -21.73 -4.35 2.98
CA GLY A 212 -22.09 -5.34 3.99
C GLY A 212 -20.97 -6.34 4.31
N GLN A 213 -19.86 -6.36 3.57
CA GLN A 213 -18.71 -7.19 3.90
C GLN A 213 -17.93 -6.63 5.09
N THR A 214 -17.48 -7.51 5.99
CA THR A 214 -16.62 -7.14 7.12
C THR A 214 -15.16 -7.24 6.72
N VAL A 215 -14.44 -6.12 6.84
CA VAL A 215 -12.99 -6.06 6.66
C VAL A 215 -12.30 -6.13 8.03
N ALA A 216 -11.28 -6.98 8.13
CA ALA A 216 -10.48 -7.12 9.34
C ALA A 216 -9.03 -6.73 9.03
N ALA A 217 -8.59 -5.57 9.53
CA ALA A 217 -7.25 -5.03 9.30
C ALA A 217 -6.22 -5.50 10.35
N SER A 218 -6.48 -6.59 11.08
CA SER A 218 -5.71 -6.94 12.29
C SER A 218 -4.36 -7.60 12.04
N LEU A 219 -4.21 -8.43 10.99
CA LEU A 219 -2.97 -9.14 10.69
C LEU A 219 -2.32 -8.69 9.37
N GLN A 220 -3.16 -8.38 8.37
CA GLN A 220 -2.75 -7.85 7.06
C GLN A 220 -3.82 -6.85 6.61
N ALA A 221 -3.41 -5.73 6.03
CA ALA A 221 -4.35 -4.77 5.48
C ALA A 221 -4.94 -5.36 4.18
N PRO A 222 -6.24 -5.68 4.13
CA PRO A 222 -6.85 -6.19 2.90
C PRO A 222 -6.83 -5.09 1.84
N VAL A 223 -6.49 -5.48 0.61
CA VAL A 223 -6.61 -4.59 -0.55
C VAL A 223 -8.10 -4.49 -0.89
N LEU A 224 -8.62 -3.28 -0.92
CA LEU A 224 -10.03 -3.02 -1.22
C LEU A 224 -10.22 -2.54 -2.66
N PHE A 225 -9.28 -1.70 -3.11
CA PHE A 225 -9.29 -1.13 -4.44
C PHE A 225 -7.90 -1.10 -5.04
N THR A 226 -7.81 -1.30 -6.35
CA THR A 226 -6.59 -1.06 -7.11
C THR A 226 -6.82 0.09 -8.09
N ILE A 227 -5.96 1.11 -8.01
CA ILE A 227 -6.11 2.36 -8.78
C ILE A 227 -4.90 2.53 -9.70
N ALA A 228 -5.16 2.63 -11.00
CA ALA A 228 -4.15 2.94 -12.01
C ALA A 228 -4.01 4.47 -12.17
N LYS A 229 -2.78 4.99 -12.01
CA LYS A 229 -2.53 6.45 -12.07
C LYS A 229 -2.73 7.00 -13.48
N ASN A 230 -2.32 6.26 -14.51
CA ASN A 230 -2.41 6.70 -15.90
C ASN A 230 -2.54 5.52 -16.86
N LEU A 231 -3.71 5.36 -17.47
CA LEU A 231 -3.96 4.32 -18.48
C LEU A 231 -3.42 4.67 -19.88
N SER A 232 -2.92 5.88 -20.11
CA SER A 232 -2.27 6.25 -21.37
C SER A 232 -0.83 5.72 -21.49
N LYS A 233 -0.23 5.32 -20.38
CA LYS A 233 1.08 4.66 -20.35
C LYS A 233 0.87 3.26 -19.80
N MET A 234 0.88 2.28 -20.69
CA MET A 234 0.76 0.87 -20.34
C MET A 234 2.05 0.15 -20.70
N GLN A 235 2.31 -0.95 -19.98
CA GLN A 235 3.42 -1.85 -20.25
C GLN A 235 2.86 -3.26 -20.40
N VAL A 236 3.46 -4.04 -21.29
CA VAL A 236 3.13 -5.46 -21.43
C VAL A 236 4.19 -6.24 -20.69
N GLU A 237 3.76 -7.01 -19.70
CA GLU A 237 4.61 -7.93 -18.94
C GLU A 237 4.46 -9.32 -19.55
N THR A 238 5.44 -9.71 -20.37
CA THR A 238 5.46 -11.02 -21.03
C THR A 238 6.36 -11.99 -20.29
N ASN A 239 5.89 -13.21 -20.10
CA ASN A 239 6.72 -14.29 -19.59
C ASN A 239 7.49 -14.92 -20.75
N ILE A 240 8.82 -14.79 -20.73
CA ILE A 240 9.72 -15.35 -21.74
C ILE A 240 10.36 -16.61 -21.18
N ASP A 241 10.43 -17.66 -22.00
CA ASP A 241 11.08 -18.91 -21.62
C ASP A 241 12.60 -18.74 -21.43
N GLU A 242 13.15 -19.39 -20.40
CA GLU A 242 14.58 -19.34 -20.08
C GLU A 242 15.48 -19.77 -21.26
N ALA A 243 14.99 -20.65 -22.12
CA ALA A 243 15.72 -21.09 -23.32
C ALA A 243 15.97 -19.94 -24.33
N ASP A 244 15.11 -18.92 -24.34
CA ASP A 244 15.13 -17.83 -25.32
C ASP A 244 15.63 -16.50 -24.75
N ILE A 245 15.67 -16.33 -23.43
CA ILE A 245 16.08 -15.07 -22.77
C ILE A 245 17.50 -14.61 -23.16
N GLY A 246 18.41 -15.55 -23.45
CA GLY A 246 19.80 -15.24 -23.84
C GLY A 246 19.93 -14.52 -25.19
N GLN A 247 18.87 -14.48 -26.01
CA GLN A 247 18.86 -13.81 -27.31
C GLN A 247 18.23 -12.41 -27.27
N ILE A 248 17.68 -12.01 -26.12
CA ILE A 248 16.92 -10.77 -25.94
C ILE A 248 17.82 -9.66 -25.39
N ARG A 249 17.61 -8.43 -25.87
CA ARG A 249 18.37 -7.25 -25.44
C ARG A 249 17.43 -6.06 -25.27
N GLU A 250 17.77 -5.18 -24.33
CA GLU A 250 17.06 -3.92 -24.13
C GLU A 250 17.07 -3.08 -25.42
N GLY A 251 15.91 -2.47 -25.75
CA GLY A 251 15.75 -1.64 -26.94
C GLY A 251 15.45 -2.40 -28.24
N GLN A 252 15.26 -3.72 -28.21
CA GLN A 252 14.77 -4.46 -29.37
C GLN A 252 13.36 -4.01 -29.76
N ALA A 253 13.14 -3.84 -31.06
CA ALA A 253 11.82 -3.54 -31.59
C ALA A 253 10.90 -4.75 -31.41
N THR A 254 9.76 -4.56 -30.74
CA THR A 254 8.76 -5.60 -30.49
C THR A 254 7.45 -5.22 -31.16
N LYS A 255 6.68 -6.24 -31.54
CA LYS A 255 5.31 -6.09 -32.02
C LYS A 255 4.44 -6.98 -31.15
N PHE A 256 3.36 -6.42 -30.63
CA PHE A 256 2.36 -7.16 -29.89
C PHE A 256 1.00 -6.95 -30.54
N THR A 257 0.10 -7.89 -30.32
CA THR A 257 -1.30 -7.82 -30.71
C THR A 257 -2.15 -8.07 -29.48
N VAL A 258 -3.37 -7.53 -29.45
CA VAL A 258 -4.33 -7.77 -28.37
C VAL A 258 -5.59 -8.36 -28.98
N ASP A 259 -6.19 -9.33 -28.29
CA ASP A 259 -7.38 -10.03 -28.80
C ASP A 259 -8.57 -9.10 -29.03
N ALA A 260 -8.65 -8.00 -28.25
CA ALA A 260 -9.69 -7.00 -28.39
C ALA A 260 -9.61 -6.18 -29.70
N TYR A 261 -8.45 -6.15 -30.35
CA TYR A 261 -8.21 -5.46 -31.63
C TYR A 261 -7.40 -6.37 -32.56
N PRO A 262 -8.03 -7.39 -33.17
CA PRO A 262 -7.33 -8.23 -34.13
C PRO A 262 -6.97 -7.39 -35.36
N VAL A 263 -5.69 -7.42 -35.71
CA VAL A 263 -5.21 -6.86 -36.98
C VAL A 263 -5.63 -7.85 -38.08
N MET A 264 -6.66 -7.49 -38.86
CA MET A 264 -6.89 -8.14 -40.16
C MET A 264 -5.76 -7.81 -41.12
#